data_AF-A0A8J5RQL6-F1
#
_entry.id   AF-A0A8J5RQL6-F1
#
_cell.length_a   1.000
_cell.length_b   1.000
_cell.length_c   1.000
_cell.angle_alpha   90.00
_cell.angle_beta   90.00
_cell.angle_gamma   90.00
#
_symmetry.space_group_name_H-M   'P 1'
#
loop_
_entity.id
_entity.type
_entity.pdbx_description
1 polymer ?
#
loop_
_entity_poly.entity_id
_entity_poly.type
_entity_poly.pdbx_seq_one_letter_code
_entity_poly.pdbx_strand_id
1 'polypeptide(L)'
;MLLWILDPAGRDATILREALSGDIIDLTAATEIICSRTPSQLQIMKQTYHAKFGTYLEHDIGQCTTGDHQKLLLAYMGIPRYEGPEVDPTIVTHDAKDLYKAGEKKLGTDEKTFVRIFTERSWTHLASVASAYHHMYNRSLEKVVKSETSGNFEVALLTILRCAENPAKYFAKVLRKAMKGMGTDDSTLIREITKHSSSLLSVATRQPFLRPWYLAFHETMTIS
;
A
#
# COMPACT_ATOMS: atom_id res chain seq x y z
N MET A 1 -5.44 9.30 -21.77
CA MET A 1 -5.42 7.86 -22.11
C MET A 1 -6.42 7.14 -21.21
N LEU A 2 -7.26 6.25 -21.75
CA LEU A 2 -8.31 5.55 -20.99
C LEU A 2 -7.69 4.41 -20.14
N LEU A 3 -7.36 4.69 -18.88
CA LEU A 3 -6.65 3.78 -17.95
C LEU A 3 -7.37 2.44 -17.69
N TRP A 4 -8.66 2.35 -17.99
CA TRP A 4 -9.49 1.15 -17.82
C TRP A 4 -9.21 0.05 -18.85
N ILE A 5 -8.62 0.38 -20.00
CA ILE A 5 -8.28 -0.60 -21.05
C ILE A 5 -7.00 -1.40 -20.69
N LEU A 6 -6.16 -0.87 -19.81
CA LEU A 6 -4.92 -1.51 -19.39
C LEU A 6 -5.19 -2.66 -18.42
N ASP A 7 -4.34 -3.69 -18.48
CA ASP A 7 -4.27 -4.71 -17.43
C ASP A 7 -3.86 -4.06 -16.09
N PRO A 8 -4.10 -4.73 -14.94
CA PRO A 8 -3.81 -4.14 -13.63
C PRO A 8 -2.37 -3.64 -13.47
N ALA A 9 -1.38 -4.36 -13.99
CA ALA A 9 0.02 -3.98 -13.87
C ALA A 9 0.36 -2.81 -14.82
N GLY A 10 -0.18 -2.81 -16.05
CA GLY A 10 -0.05 -1.70 -16.99
C GLY A 10 -0.63 -0.39 -16.45
N ARG A 11 -1.73 -0.48 -15.71
CA ARG A 11 -2.36 0.65 -15.04
C ARG A 11 -1.51 1.17 -13.88
N ASP A 12 -1.10 0.29 -12.96
CA ASP A 12 -0.24 0.67 -11.84
C ASP A 12 1.06 1.31 -12.33
N ALA A 13 1.68 0.74 -13.37
CA ALA A 13 2.90 1.30 -13.97
C ALA A 13 2.67 2.72 -14.53
N THR A 14 1.54 2.97 -15.20
CA THR A 14 1.22 4.29 -15.75
C THR A 14 1.06 5.33 -14.65
N ILE A 15 0.29 4.98 -13.62
CA ILE A 15 0.01 5.90 -12.52
C ILE A 15 1.29 6.17 -11.72
N LEU A 16 2.16 5.16 -11.55
CA LEU A 16 3.47 5.35 -10.93
C LEU A 16 4.35 6.30 -11.73
N ARG A 17 4.35 6.18 -13.06
CA ARG A 17 5.15 7.07 -13.91
C ARG A 17 4.67 8.52 -13.81
N GLU A 18 3.35 8.74 -13.82
CA GLU A 18 2.76 10.06 -13.62
C GLU A 18 3.08 10.61 -12.22
N ALA A 19 2.97 9.78 -11.17
CA ALA A 19 3.24 10.18 -9.80
C ALA A 19 4.72 10.52 -9.52
N LEU A 20 5.65 9.84 -10.21
CA LEU A 20 7.10 10.01 -10.01
C LEU A 20 7.75 10.96 -11.02
N SER A 21 7.15 11.19 -12.18
CA SER A 21 7.79 11.94 -13.28
C SER A 21 6.84 12.87 -14.03
N GLY A 22 5.61 13.06 -13.55
CA GLY A 22 4.68 14.04 -14.08
C GLY A 22 5.02 15.47 -13.64
N ASP A 23 4.25 16.42 -14.15
CA ASP A 23 4.41 17.85 -13.85
C ASP A 23 4.19 18.16 -12.35
N ILE A 24 3.36 17.35 -11.69
CA ILE A 24 3.10 17.41 -10.24
C ILE A 24 3.48 16.06 -9.65
N ILE A 25 4.51 16.05 -8.82
CA ILE A 25 4.98 14.85 -8.13
C ILE A 25 4.03 14.51 -6.98
N ASP A 26 3.46 13.30 -7.01
CA ASP A 26 2.58 12.76 -5.96
C ASP A 26 3.21 11.51 -5.33
N LEU A 27 4.13 11.75 -4.38
CA LEU A 27 4.80 10.67 -3.66
C LEU A 27 3.83 9.86 -2.78
N THR A 28 2.69 10.43 -2.37
CA THR A 28 1.69 9.71 -1.58
C THR A 28 1.05 8.62 -2.44
N ALA A 29 0.63 8.96 -3.66
CA ALA A 29 0.08 8.02 -4.62
C ALA A 29 1.06 6.89 -4.97
N ALA A 30 2.32 7.24 -5.25
CA ALA A 30 3.35 6.25 -5.56
C ALA A 30 3.55 5.29 -4.38
N THR A 31 3.59 5.83 -3.16
CA THR A 31 3.71 5.05 -1.93
C THR A 31 2.53 4.11 -1.75
N GLU A 32 1.30 4.59 -1.87
CA GLU A 32 0.10 3.77 -1.70
C GLU A 32 0.04 2.62 -2.72
N ILE A 33 0.46 2.86 -3.97
CA ILE A 33 0.52 1.81 -5.00
C ILE A 33 1.55 0.76 -4.63
N ILE A 34 2.80 1.16 -4.41
CA ILE A 34 3.91 0.24 -4.15
C ILE A 34 3.62 -0.59 -2.89
N CYS A 35 3.27 0.08 -1.79
CA CYS A 35 3.11 -0.56 -0.49
C CYS A 35 1.85 -1.42 -0.34
N SER A 36 0.90 -1.34 -1.28
CA SER A 36 -0.32 -2.16 -1.26
C SER A 36 -0.26 -3.36 -2.19
N ARG A 37 0.88 -3.60 -2.87
CA ARG A 37 1.05 -4.71 -3.81
C ARG A 37 1.78 -5.86 -3.13
N THR A 38 1.38 -7.08 -3.49
CA THR A 38 2.06 -8.30 -3.05
C THR A 38 3.40 -8.46 -3.81
N PRO A 39 4.37 -9.23 -3.29
CA PRO A 39 5.60 -9.57 -4.02
C PRO A 39 5.39 -9.96 -5.50
N SER A 40 4.44 -10.87 -5.77
CA SER A 40 4.14 -11.32 -7.14
C SER A 40 3.63 -10.18 -8.03
N GLN A 41 2.75 -9.32 -7.49
CA GLN A 41 2.25 -8.15 -8.21
C GLN A 41 3.35 -7.11 -8.47
N LEU A 42 4.23 -6.87 -7.49
CA LEU A 42 5.37 -5.97 -7.64
C LEU A 42 6.32 -6.44 -8.74
N GLN A 43 6.58 -7.75 -8.84
CA GLN A 43 7.43 -8.29 -9.90
C GLN A 43 6.85 -8.02 -11.29
N ILE A 44 5.57 -8.29 -11.49
CA ILE A 44 4.88 -8.02 -12.77
C ILE A 44 4.89 -6.51 -13.06
N MET A 45 4.54 -5.69 -12.07
CA MET A 45 4.51 -4.24 -12.19
C MET A 45 5.86 -3.65 -12.59
N LYS A 46 6.98 -4.14 -12.01
CA LYS A 46 8.34 -3.72 -12.38
C LYS A 46 8.68 -4.05 -13.83
N GLN A 47 8.36 -5.26 -14.27
CA GLN A 47 8.58 -5.70 -15.65
C GLN A 47 7.78 -4.85 -16.63
N THR A 48 6.49 -4.61 -16.33
CA THR A 48 5.61 -3.79 -17.15
C THR A 48 6.07 -2.33 -17.19
N TYR A 49 6.53 -1.77 -16.06
CA TYR A 49 7.07 -0.41 -16.00
C TYR A 49 8.29 -0.25 -16.90
N HIS A 50 9.26 -1.16 -16.79
CA HIS A 50 10.46 -1.13 -17.63
C HIS A 50 10.13 -1.30 -19.11
N ALA A 51 9.28 -2.28 -19.46
CA ALA A 51 8.86 -2.50 -20.83
C ALA A 51 8.16 -1.28 -21.45
N LYS A 52 7.39 -0.53 -20.66
CA LYS A 52 6.60 0.61 -21.13
C LYS A 52 7.39 1.92 -21.22
N PHE A 53 8.31 2.16 -20.28
CA PHE A 53 8.96 3.46 -20.13
C PHE A 53 10.47 3.46 -20.35
N GLY A 54 11.09 2.28 -20.53
CA GLY A 54 12.52 2.16 -20.78
C GLY A 54 13.41 2.56 -19.60
N THR A 55 12.86 2.63 -18.39
CA THR A 55 13.58 2.91 -17.15
C THR A 55 13.12 1.96 -16.04
N TYR A 56 13.99 1.70 -15.07
CA TYR A 56 13.64 0.88 -13.92
C TYR A 56 12.83 1.71 -12.92
N LEU A 57 11.76 1.13 -12.37
CA LEU A 57 10.94 1.78 -11.36
C LEU A 57 11.77 2.17 -10.13
N GLU A 58 12.71 1.31 -9.74
CA GLU A 58 13.69 1.54 -8.68
C GLU A 58 14.53 2.78 -8.91
N HIS A 59 14.95 3.01 -10.17
CA HIS A 59 15.73 4.18 -10.53
C HIS A 59 14.93 5.47 -10.33
N ASP A 60 13.70 5.52 -10.84
CA ASP A 60 12.84 6.69 -10.71
C ASP A 60 12.49 6.98 -9.24
N ILE A 61 12.21 5.95 -8.43
CA ILE A 61 12.04 6.11 -6.98
C ILE A 61 13.30 6.68 -6.33
N GLY A 62 14.48 6.23 -6.75
CA GLY A 62 15.75 6.73 -6.25
C GLY A 62 16.04 8.20 -6.57
N GLN A 63 15.46 8.73 -7.64
CA GLN A 63 15.58 10.14 -8.02
C GLN A 63 14.54 11.03 -7.33
N CYS A 64 13.38 10.49 -6.97
CA CYS A 64 12.23 11.28 -6.51
C CYS A 64 11.95 11.18 -5.00
N THR A 65 12.55 10.21 -4.31
CA THR A 65 12.35 10.00 -2.87
C THR A 65 13.68 10.09 -2.12
N THR A 66 13.62 10.38 -0.81
CA THR A 66 14.82 10.47 0.04
C THR A 66 14.57 9.84 1.41
N GLY A 67 15.64 9.71 2.22
CA GLY A 67 15.55 9.29 3.61
C GLY A 67 14.98 7.89 3.81
N ASP A 68 14.26 7.67 4.90
CA ASP A 68 13.73 6.34 5.26
C ASP A 68 12.53 5.94 4.39
N HIS A 69 11.84 6.90 3.79
CA HIS A 69 10.81 6.64 2.78
C HIS A 69 11.41 5.93 1.55
N GLN A 70 12.51 6.46 1.00
CA GLN A 70 13.22 5.83 -0.12
C GLN A 70 13.73 4.44 0.24
N LYS A 71 14.38 4.30 1.41
CA LYS A 71 14.91 3.01 1.88
C LYS A 71 13.80 1.98 2.00
N LEU A 72 12.65 2.35 2.56
CA LEU A 72 11.51 1.48 2.69
C LEU A 72 10.98 1.04 1.33
N LEU A 73 10.73 1.97 0.40
CA LEU A 73 10.17 1.61 -0.92
C LEU A 73 11.10 0.66 -1.69
N LEU A 74 12.39 0.97 -1.73
CA LEU A 74 13.38 0.13 -2.42
C LEU A 74 13.50 -1.25 -1.77
N ALA A 75 13.52 -1.33 -0.44
CA ALA A 75 13.53 -2.62 0.26
C ALA A 75 12.23 -3.41 0.03
N TYR A 76 11.07 -2.75 0.08
CA TYR A 76 9.76 -3.40 -0.13
C TYR A 76 9.63 -3.99 -1.54
N MET A 77 10.24 -3.38 -2.55
CA MET A 77 10.22 -3.90 -3.94
C MET A 77 11.30 -4.94 -4.22
N GLY A 78 12.43 -4.88 -3.51
CA GLY A 78 13.60 -5.72 -3.76
C GLY A 78 13.54 -7.08 -3.07
N ILE A 79 12.83 -7.18 -1.94
CA ILE A 79 12.85 -8.38 -1.10
C ILE A 79 11.72 -9.34 -1.51
N PRO A 80 12.03 -10.58 -1.92
CA PRO A 80 11.02 -11.60 -2.14
C PRO A 80 10.47 -12.02 -0.77
N ARG A 81 9.21 -11.66 -0.50
CA ARG A 81 8.52 -12.08 0.73
C ARG A 81 7.67 -13.33 0.47
N TYR A 82 7.53 -14.13 1.51
CA TYR A 82 6.59 -15.25 1.52
C TYR A 82 5.14 -14.74 1.42
N GLU A 83 4.31 -15.40 0.61
CA GLU A 83 2.88 -15.05 0.41
C GLU A 83 1.92 -16.10 1.00
N GLY A 84 2.42 -17.12 1.72
CA GLY A 84 1.60 -18.18 2.32
C GLY A 84 1.09 -17.89 3.75
N PRO A 85 0.21 -18.75 4.28
CA PRO A 85 -0.44 -18.59 5.59
C PRO A 85 0.44 -18.89 6.80
N GLU A 86 1.57 -19.57 6.62
CA GLU A 86 2.42 -20.09 7.69
C GLU A 86 3.14 -18.96 8.43
N VAL A 87 3.09 -19.03 9.76
CA VAL A 87 3.67 -18.03 10.66
C VAL A 87 4.33 -18.74 11.84
N ASP A 88 5.55 -18.34 12.19
CA ASP A 88 6.23 -18.79 13.40
C ASP A 88 5.87 -17.85 14.59
N PRO A 89 5.12 -18.33 15.61
CA PRO A 89 4.72 -17.52 16.75
C PRO A 89 5.89 -16.96 17.57
N THR A 90 7.03 -17.64 17.56
CA THR A 90 8.25 -17.22 18.26
C THR A 90 8.82 -15.97 17.60
N ILE A 91 8.92 -15.98 16.28
CA ILE A 91 9.41 -14.85 15.50
C ILE A 91 8.42 -13.68 15.58
N VAL A 92 7.10 -13.95 15.55
CA VAL A 92 6.06 -12.93 15.78
C VAL A 92 6.26 -12.21 17.10
N THR A 93 6.45 -12.97 18.18
CA THR A 93 6.66 -12.41 19.52
C THR A 93 7.96 -11.60 19.59
N HIS A 94 9.01 -12.07 18.92
CA HIS A 94 10.27 -11.34 18.82
C HIS A 94 10.11 -10.01 18.08
N ASP A 95 9.53 -10.02 16.88
CA ASP A 95 9.33 -8.81 16.09
C ASP A 95 8.41 -7.79 16.80
N ALA A 96 7.39 -8.24 17.54
CA ALA A 96 6.56 -7.35 18.37
C ALA A 96 7.39 -6.67 19.48
N LYS A 97 8.31 -7.40 20.12
CA LYS A 97 9.23 -6.84 21.12
C LYS A 97 10.23 -5.87 20.49
N ASP A 98 10.73 -6.19 19.31
CA ASP A 98 11.65 -5.33 18.56
C ASP A 98 10.98 -4.01 18.18
N LEU A 99 9.75 -4.03 17.66
CA LEU A 99 8.99 -2.81 17.35
C LEU A 99 8.75 -1.94 18.59
N TYR A 100 8.48 -2.56 19.75
CA TYR A 100 8.32 -1.80 20.99
C TYR A 100 9.63 -1.13 21.43
N LYS A 101 10.74 -1.88 21.37
CA LYS A 101 12.07 -1.33 21.66
C LYS A 101 12.50 -0.24 20.68
N ALA A 102 12.08 -0.37 19.42
CA ALA A 102 12.41 0.53 18.32
C ALA A 102 11.56 1.81 18.30
N GLY A 103 10.41 1.84 18.97
CA GLY A 103 9.57 3.03 19.09
C GLY A 103 9.40 3.43 20.55
N GLU A 104 8.26 3.07 21.14
CA GLU A 104 7.80 3.58 22.44
C GLU A 104 8.76 3.39 23.63
N LYS A 105 9.73 2.46 23.56
CA LYS A 105 10.71 2.24 24.64
C LYS A 105 11.95 3.15 24.55
N LYS A 106 12.07 4.02 23.55
CA LYS A 106 13.21 4.91 23.37
C LYS A 106 12.75 6.33 23.00
N LEU A 107 13.68 7.28 23.07
CA LEU A 107 13.49 8.60 22.51
C LEU A 107 13.80 8.58 21.01
N GLY A 108 12.87 9.12 20.22
CA GLY A 108 12.88 8.97 18.77
C GLY A 108 12.60 7.53 18.34
N THR A 109 12.75 7.25 17.05
CA THR A 109 12.42 5.95 16.48
C THR A 109 13.68 5.26 15.96
N ASP A 110 13.66 3.94 15.84
CA ASP A 110 14.64 3.17 15.09
C ASP A 110 14.00 2.76 13.76
N GLU A 111 14.09 3.65 12.78
CA GLU A 111 13.48 3.49 11.47
C GLU A 111 14.02 2.25 10.76
N LYS A 112 15.27 1.84 11.03
CA LYS A 112 15.86 0.63 10.42
C LYS A 112 15.12 -0.62 10.86
N THR A 113 14.77 -0.72 12.15
CA THR A 113 13.98 -1.85 12.65
C THR A 113 12.57 -1.88 12.06
N PHE A 114 11.92 -0.71 11.95
CA PHE A 114 10.62 -0.60 11.28
C PHE A 114 10.71 -1.01 9.81
N VAL A 115 11.67 -0.49 9.04
CA VAL A 115 11.89 -0.87 7.64
C VAL A 115 12.07 -2.37 7.53
N ARG A 116 13.03 -2.95 8.27
CA ARG A 116 13.33 -4.39 8.24
C ARG A 116 12.07 -5.23 8.42
N ILE A 117 11.33 -5.01 9.51
CA ILE A 117 10.15 -5.82 9.84
C ILE A 117 9.04 -5.64 8.81
N PHE A 118 8.79 -4.41 8.34
CA PHE A 118 7.72 -4.13 7.39
C PHE A 118 8.04 -4.55 5.95
N THR A 119 9.32 -4.70 5.57
CA THR A 119 9.71 -5.05 4.19
C THR A 119 10.13 -6.50 4.02
N GLU A 120 10.51 -7.20 5.09
CA GLU A 120 10.97 -8.60 5.04
C GLU A 120 9.91 -9.61 5.46
N ARG A 121 8.92 -9.22 6.26
CA ARG A 121 7.89 -10.15 6.75
C ARG A 121 6.73 -10.27 5.76
N SER A 122 6.14 -11.46 5.70
CA SER A 122 4.89 -11.68 4.97
C SER A 122 3.77 -10.85 5.58
N TRP A 123 2.73 -10.57 4.80
CA TRP A 123 1.54 -9.90 5.30
C TRP A 123 0.85 -10.70 6.42
N THR A 124 0.80 -12.02 6.30
CA THR A 124 0.25 -12.92 7.32
C THR A 124 1.01 -12.80 8.64
N HIS A 125 2.35 -12.80 8.58
CA HIS A 125 3.20 -12.60 9.75
C HIS A 125 3.03 -11.20 10.35
N LEU A 126 3.02 -10.14 9.52
CA LEU A 126 2.90 -8.76 10.01
C LEU A 126 1.54 -8.52 10.70
N ALA A 127 0.46 -9.12 10.21
CA ALA A 127 -0.84 -9.10 10.88
C ALA A 127 -0.79 -9.81 12.25
N SER A 128 -0.11 -10.96 12.33
CA SER A 128 0.13 -11.64 13.62
C SER A 128 0.97 -10.80 14.58
N VAL A 129 1.98 -10.08 14.09
CA VAL A 129 2.79 -9.13 14.87
C VAL A 129 1.92 -8.00 15.42
N ALA A 130 1.03 -7.43 14.60
CA ALA A 130 0.11 -6.37 15.05
C ALA A 130 -0.82 -6.85 16.19
N SER A 131 -1.34 -8.07 16.07
CA SER A 131 -2.16 -8.70 17.12
C SER A 131 -1.36 -8.96 18.40
N ALA A 132 -0.17 -9.56 18.28
CA ALA A 132 0.72 -9.82 19.42
C ALA A 132 1.14 -8.53 20.13
N TYR A 133 1.48 -7.49 19.36
CA TYR A 133 1.82 -6.17 19.90
C TYR A 133 0.68 -5.60 20.73
N HIS A 134 -0.55 -5.65 20.22
CA HIS A 134 -1.72 -5.18 20.94
C HIS A 134 -1.94 -5.93 22.25
N HIS A 135 -1.80 -7.26 22.22
CA HIS A 135 -1.93 -8.09 23.43
C HIS A 135 -0.87 -7.77 24.48
N MET A 136 0.37 -7.53 24.06
CA MET A 136 1.50 -7.30 24.96
C MET A 136 1.54 -5.91 25.57
N TYR A 137 1.15 -4.88 24.80
CA TYR A 137 1.35 -3.48 25.18
C TYR A 137 0.05 -2.66 25.28
N ASN A 138 -1.11 -3.30 25.05
CA ASN A 138 -2.43 -2.67 25.10
C ASN A 138 -2.57 -1.43 24.20
N ARG A 139 -1.81 -1.38 23.11
CA ARG A 139 -1.83 -0.30 22.10
C ARG A 139 -1.75 -0.90 20.71
N SER A 140 -2.53 -0.40 19.76
CA SER A 140 -2.49 -0.93 18.40
C SER A 140 -1.23 -0.45 17.67
N LEU A 141 -0.63 -1.33 16.86
CA LEU A 141 0.56 -0.98 16.09
C LEU A 141 0.30 0.20 15.13
N GLU A 142 -0.91 0.35 14.59
CA GLU A 142 -1.30 1.54 13.81
C GLU A 142 -1.16 2.85 14.60
N LYS A 143 -1.51 2.85 15.90
CA LYS A 143 -1.37 4.05 16.75
C LYS A 143 0.09 4.35 17.11
N VAL A 144 0.93 3.33 17.11
CA VAL A 144 2.37 3.48 17.36
C VAL A 144 3.04 4.05 16.12
N VAL A 145 2.79 3.50 14.94
CA VAL A 145 3.33 4.03 13.68
C VAL A 145 3.00 5.52 13.53
N LYS A 146 1.76 5.94 13.82
CA LYS A 146 1.34 7.35 13.75
C LYS A 146 1.98 8.28 14.79
N SER A 147 2.42 7.76 15.94
CA SER A 147 3.08 8.59 16.95
C SER A 147 4.59 8.66 16.77
N GLU A 148 5.17 7.62 16.17
CA GLU A 148 6.61 7.46 16.02
C GLU A 148 7.13 7.97 14.66
N THR A 149 6.28 7.99 13.63
CA THR A 149 6.71 8.32 12.27
C THR A 149 5.88 9.46 11.69
N SER A 150 6.33 10.02 10.56
CA SER A 150 5.61 11.10 9.87
C SER A 150 5.82 11.05 8.36
N GLY A 151 5.08 11.88 7.62
CA GLY A 151 5.23 12.06 6.19
C GLY A 151 5.02 10.77 5.38
N ASN A 152 5.69 10.66 4.23
CA ASN A 152 5.51 9.50 3.34
C ASN A 152 6.06 8.19 3.94
N PHE A 153 6.98 8.26 4.91
CA PHE A 153 7.43 7.09 5.65
C PHE A 153 6.29 6.50 6.50
N GLU A 154 5.55 7.34 7.22
CA GLU A 154 4.33 6.93 7.95
C GLU A 154 3.28 6.35 6.99
N VAL A 155 3.03 7.03 5.86
CA VAL A 155 2.07 6.57 4.85
C VAL A 155 2.43 5.17 4.35
N ALA A 156 3.71 4.91 4.09
CA ALA A 156 4.19 3.62 3.63
C ALA A 156 3.93 2.52 4.66
N LEU A 157 4.38 2.71 5.91
CA LEU A 157 4.19 1.74 7.00
C LEU A 157 2.71 1.47 7.25
N LEU A 158 1.88 2.51 7.27
CA LEU A 158 0.43 2.37 7.48
C LEU A 158 -0.25 1.66 6.32
N THR A 159 0.18 1.89 5.08
CA THR A 159 -0.36 1.18 3.91
C THR A 159 -0.05 -0.30 4.01
N ILE A 160 1.23 -0.66 4.25
CA ILE A 160 1.66 -2.05 4.40
C ILE A 160 0.87 -2.73 5.53
N LEU A 161 0.80 -2.11 6.71
CA LEU A 161 0.11 -2.69 7.87
C LEU A 161 -1.37 -2.93 7.61
N ARG A 162 -2.06 -1.95 7.02
CA ARG A 162 -3.51 -2.08 6.75
C ARG A 162 -3.79 -3.10 5.66
N CYS A 163 -2.93 -3.21 4.64
CA CYS A 163 -3.01 -4.27 3.65
C CYS A 163 -2.73 -5.64 4.28
N ALA A 164 -1.76 -5.74 5.19
CA ALA A 164 -1.50 -6.98 5.91
C ALA A 164 -2.70 -7.42 6.77
N GLU A 165 -3.34 -6.50 7.51
CA GLU A 165 -4.48 -6.80 8.36
C GLU A 165 -5.76 -7.12 7.57
N ASN A 166 -6.09 -6.30 6.57
CA ASN A 166 -7.30 -6.49 5.75
C ASN A 166 -7.24 -5.63 4.46
N PRO A 167 -6.78 -6.20 3.33
CA PRO A 167 -6.69 -5.47 2.07
C PRO A 167 -8.03 -4.88 1.62
N ALA A 168 -9.12 -5.66 1.71
CA ALA A 168 -10.44 -5.21 1.27
C ALA A 168 -10.95 -3.99 2.06
N LYS A 169 -10.74 -4.00 3.38
CA LYS A 169 -11.10 -2.87 4.26
C LYS A 169 -10.22 -1.65 3.99
N TYR A 170 -8.93 -1.85 3.72
CA TYR A 170 -8.04 -0.78 3.32
C TYR A 170 -8.55 -0.08 2.06
N PHE A 171 -8.76 -0.81 0.97
CA PHE A 171 -9.21 -0.24 -0.29
C PHE A 171 -10.60 0.41 -0.18
N ALA A 172 -11.53 -0.21 0.55
CA ALA A 172 -12.84 0.42 0.84
C ALA A 172 -12.70 1.77 1.56
N LYS A 173 -11.73 1.90 2.47
CA LYS A 173 -11.46 3.16 3.19
C LYS A 173 -10.83 4.20 2.27
N VAL A 174 -9.90 3.82 1.39
CA VAL A 174 -9.29 4.74 0.41
C VAL A 174 -10.38 5.26 -0.53
N LEU A 175 -11.21 4.37 -1.10
CA LEU A 175 -12.37 4.75 -1.91
C LEU A 175 -13.29 5.73 -1.17
N ARG A 176 -13.67 5.41 0.08
CA ARG A 176 -14.55 6.28 0.85
C ARG A 176 -13.95 7.66 1.11
N LYS A 177 -12.63 7.74 1.33
CA LYS A 177 -11.95 9.03 1.53
C LYS A 177 -11.97 9.86 0.26
N ALA A 178 -11.66 9.26 -0.89
CA ALA A 178 -11.74 9.93 -2.19
C ALA A 178 -13.15 10.49 -2.47
N MET A 179 -14.19 9.88 -1.89
CA MET A 179 -15.60 10.26 -2.07
C MET A 179 -16.18 11.25 -1.02
N LYS A 180 -15.47 11.60 0.08
CA LYS A 180 -16.07 12.33 1.22
C LYS A 180 -15.77 13.85 1.26
N GLY A 181 -15.18 14.43 0.21
CA GLY A 181 -14.84 15.86 0.15
C GLY A 181 -15.99 16.78 -0.27
N MET A 182 -15.82 18.10 -0.07
CA MET A 182 -16.56 19.11 -0.86
C MET A 182 -15.90 19.14 -2.25
N GLY A 183 -16.45 18.34 -3.16
CA GLY A 183 -15.78 17.92 -4.39
C GLY A 183 -15.19 16.52 -4.26
N THR A 184 -15.06 15.84 -5.40
CA THR A 184 -14.47 14.51 -5.51
C THR A 184 -12.99 14.66 -5.81
N ASP A 185 -12.12 13.91 -5.13
CA ASP A 185 -10.77 13.70 -5.66
C ASP A 185 -10.88 12.69 -6.80
N ASP A 186 -11.31 13.18 -7.96
CA ASP A 186 -11.60 12.37 -9.15
C ASP A 186 -10.39 11.53 -9.54
N SER A 187 -9.16 12.04 -9.30
CA SER A 187 -7.93 11.32 -9.59
C SER A 187 -7.73 10.09 -8.70
N THR A 188 -7.92 10.24 -7.38
CA THR A 188 -7.87 9.12 -6.43
C THR A 188 -9.07 8.18 -6.62
N LEU A 189 -10.26 8.72 -6.89
CA LEU A 189 -11.47 7.93 -7.10
C LEU A 189 -11.36 7.08 -8.36
N ILE A 190 -11.03 7.69 -9.51
CA ILE A 190 -10.80 6.99 -10.78
C ILE A 190 -9.70 5.96 -10.59
N ARG A 191 -8.58 6.32 -9.96
CA ARG A 191 -7.47 5.41 -9.70
C ARG A 191 -7.92 4.18 -8.91
N GLU A 192 -8.59 4.35 -7.78
CA GLU A 192 -8.98 3.23 -6.91
C GLU A 192 -10.08 2.37 -7.51
N ILE A 193 -11.06 2.97 -8.21
CA ILE A 193 -12.10 2.24 -8.94
C ILE A 193 -11.47 1.40 -10.06
N THR A 194 -10.58 2.01 -10.83
CA THR A 194 -9.98 1.35 -11.98
C THR A 194 -9.02 0.25 -11.51
N LYS A 195 -8.19 0.48 -10.48
CA LYS A 195 -7.27 -0.51 -9.88
C LYS A 195 -7.98 -1.79 -9.41
N HIS A 196 -9.17 -1.67 -8.83
CA HIS A 196 -9.83 -2.77 -8.12
C HIS A 196 -11.12 -3.23 -8.80
N SER A 197 -11.34 -2.94 -10.08
CA SER A 197 -12.61 -3.27 -10.77
C SER A 197 -13.01 -4.74 -10.62
N SER A 198 -12.06 -5.68 -10.62
CA SER A 198 -12.28 -7.11 -10.36
C SER A 198 -12.55 -7.45 -8.89
N SER A 199 -12.00 -6.68 -7.94
CA SER A 199 -12.22 -6.84 -6.49
C SER A 199 -13.49 -6.13 -6.01
N LEU A 200 -13.92 -5.07 -6.70
CA LEU A 200 -15.04 -4.21 -6.33
C LEU A 200 -16.38 -4.93 -6.40
N LEU A 201 -16.51 -5.95 -7.24
CA LEU A 201 -17.70 -6.81 -7.29
C LEU A 201 -17.93 -7.53 -5.94
N SER A 202 -16.84 -7.98 -5.30
CA SER A 202 -16.87 -8.61 -3.98
C SER A 202 -17.09 -7.63 -2.83
N VAL A 203 -16.68 -6.36 -3.01
CA VAL A 203 -16.83 -5.30 -1.99
C VAL A 203 -18.20 -4.63 -2.10
N ALA A 204 -18.72 -4.38 -3.30
CA ALA A 204 -20.04 -3.80 -3.56
C ALA A 204 -21.19 -4.70 -3.11
N THR A 205 -20.99 -6.02 -3.12
CA THR A 205 -21.95 -6.98 -2.54
C THR A 205 -21.98 -6.96 -1.01
N ARG A 206 -20.90 -6.50 -0.36
CA ARG A 206 -20.77 -6.43 1.12
C ARG A 206 -20.95 -5.01 1.69
N GLN A 207 -20.90 -3.97 0.85
CA GLN A 207 -20.96 -2.56 1.24
C GLN A 207 -22.00 -1.85 0.35
N PRO A 208 -23.28 -1.79 0.75
CA PRO A 208 -24.39 -1.35 -0.10
C PRO A 208 -24.24 0.06 -0.70
N PHE A 209 -23.50 0.95 -0.04
CA PHE A 209 -23.28 2.32 -0.54
C PHE A 209 -22.41 2.40 -1.79
N LEU A 210 -21.67 1.33 -2.13
CA LEU A 210 -20.87 1.26 -3.37
C LEU A 210 -21.68 0.75 -4.58
N ARG A 211 -22.89 0.23 -4.35
CA ARG A 211 -23.70 -0.44 -5.37
C ARG A 211 -24.19 0.47 -6.50
N PRO A 212 -24.72 1.69 -6.25
CA PRO A 212 -25.15 2.59 -7.32
C PRO A 212 -24.00 2.97 -8.27
N TRP A 213 -22.78 3.08 -7.73
CA TRP A 213 -21.60 3.49 -8.47
C TRP A 213 -20.93 2.34 -9.21
N TYR A 214 -20.95 1.12 -8.65
CA TYR A 214 -20.61 -0.08 -9.41
C TYR A 214 -21.51 -0.23 -10.65
N LEU A 215 -22.82 0.00 -10.48
CA LEU A 215 -23.78 -0.02 -11.59
C LEU A 215 -23.51 1.11 -12.59
N ALA A 216 -23.24 2.34 -12.14
CA ALA A 216 -22.89 3.45 -13.01
C ALA A 216 -21.57 3.22 -13.78
N PHE A 217 -20.56 2.63 -13.13
CA PHE A 217 -19.31 2.18 -13.76
C PHE A 217 -19.57 1.09 -14.80
N HIS A 218 -20.45 0.13 -14.52
CA HIS A 218 -20.79 -0.93 -15.47
C HIS A 218 -21.62 -0.41 -16.67
N GLU A 219 -22.58 0.50 -16.42
CA GLU A 219 -23.41 1.11 -17.46
C GLU A 219 -22.56 1.93 -18.43
N THR A 220 -21.58 2.69 -17.92
CA THR A 220 -20.61 3.43 -18.74
C THR A 220 -19.67 2.51 -19.53
N MET A 221 -19.40 1.28 -19.06
CA MET A 221 -18.65 0.25 -19.80
C MET A 221 -19.46 -0.48 -20.88
N THR A 222 -20.78 -0.56 -20.78
CA THR A 222 -21.65 -1.19 -21.80
C THR A 222 -22.03 -0.27 -22.96
N ILE A 223 -21.78 1.03 -22.85
CA ILE A 223 -22.17 2.05 -23.86
C ILE A 223 -20.98 2.44 -24.77
N SER A 224 -19.78 1.89 -24.55
CA SER A 224 -18.59 2.04 -25.40
C SER A 224 -18.25 0.76 -26.14
#